data_AF-A0A661BFG7-F1
#
_entry.id   AF-A0A661BFG7-F1
#
_cell.length_a   1.000
_cell.length_b   1.000
_cell.length_c   1.000
_cell.angle_alpha   90.00
_cell.angle_beta   90.00
_cell.angle_gamma   90.00
#
_symmetry.space_group_name_H-M   'P 1'
#
loop_
_entity.id
_entity.type
_entity.pdbx_description
1 polymer ?
#
loop_
_entity_poly.entity_id
_entity_poly.type
_entity_poly.pdbx_seq_one_letter_code
_entity_poly.pdbx_strand_id
1 'polypeptide(L)'
;TTYVLQGTIHNVTHLLEGFIEGLNARRPALFNIYSVCQPEHGVADDASRLQSKLAVESRAYPLLRFDPDAGSTWADCCDLDGNPARDQDWPSYTINYLDEDGKEATMDLPMTFADFAMTEGRFRKHFRTAPRDTWNENMILLSEYLELDGDDREERFPYLWAVGKDDKLLRVIPSDELVTSTEERRDHWRLLRSIAGSEGAGASAQAADQVRSEMAQKLSAVIMEMAGGGDINVGGLATGSSVGGGNGSGAAPEGYEPVWIDTPECTACDECVDINPKIFAYNDKKLAIVVDPRGGPYRDIVRSAEKCTAAAIHPGTPPDPGEKDIEKFVKRAAKYQ
;
A
#
# COMPACT_ATOMS: atom_id res chain seq x y z
N THR A 1 20.39 -17.98 7.50
CA THR A 1 19.55 -16.78 7.40
C THR A 1 18.52 -16.84 8.52
N THR A 2 18.06 -15.69 9.00
CA THR A 2 17.29 -15.49 10.25
C THR A 2 15.87 -15.07 9.87
N TYR A 3 14.85 -15.53 10.59
CA TYR A 3 13.48 -15.00 10.45
C TYR A 3 13.45 -13.58 11.05
N VAL A 4 12.90 -12.60 10.33
CA VAL A 4 12.83 -11.22 10.81
C VAL A 4 11.40 -10.74 10.79
N LEU A 5 10.96 -10.17 11.91
CA LEU A 5 9.69 -9.45 12.01
C LEU A 5 9.98 -8.01 12.44
N GLN A 6 9.52 -7.05 11.65
CA GLN A 6 9.46 -5.65 12.00
C GLN A 6 7.98 -5.24 12.16
N GLY A 7 7.58 -4.82 13.36
CA GLY A 7 6.17 -4.57 13.66
C GLY A 7 5.92 -3.48 14.69
N THR A 8 4.65 -3.13 14.88
CA THR A 8 4.21 -2.14 15.87
C THR A 8 2.97 -2.66 16.61
N ILE A 9 2.67 -2.07 17.77
CA ILE A 9 1.45 -2.40 18.54
C ILE A 9 0.15 -1.96 17.85
N HIS A 10 0.22 -1.17 16.77
CA HIS A 10 -0.96 -0.75 16.03
C HIS A 10 -1.57 -1.92 15.25
N ASN A 11 -0.73 -2.73 14.59
CA ASN A 11 -1.16 -3.88 13.79
C ASN A 11 -1.05 -5.18 14.60
N VAL A 12 -1.96 -5.38 15.54
CA VAL A 12 -1.96 -6.55 16.44
C VAL A 12 -1.97 -7.88 15.67
N THR A 13 -2.75 -7.98 14.58
CA THR A 13 -2.79 -9.20 13.76
C THR A 13 -1.43 -9.53 13.15
N HIS A 14 -0.78 -8.56 12.50
CA HIS A 14 0.56 -8.73 11.93
C HIS A 14 1.57 -9.13 13.01
N LEU A 15 1.50 -8.48 14.18
CA LEU A 15 2.38 -8.76 15.31
C LEU A 15 2.21 -10.19 15.83
N LEU A 16 0.98 -10.62 16.10
CA LEU A 16 0.68 -11.95 16.64
C LEU A 16 0.98 -13.07 15.63
N GLU A 17 0.53 -12.94 14.39
CA GLU A 17 0.83 -13.91 13.32
C GLU A 17 2.35 -14.03 13.14
N GLY A 18 3.05 -12.89 13.06
CA GLY A 18 4.50 -12.85 12.89
C GLY A 18 5.29 -13.42 14.08
N PHE A 19 4.81 -13.23 15.32
CA PHE A 19 5.42 -13.86 16.50
C PHE A 19 5.26 -15.38 16.48
N ILE A 20 4.05 -15.86 16.17
CA ILE A 20 3.76 -17.30 16.10
C ILE A 20 4.64 -17.95 15.03
N GLU A 21 4.72 -17.35 13.85
CA GLU A 21 5.54 -17.87 12.74
C GLU A 21 7.03 -17.86 13.11
N GLY A 22 7.53 -16.76 13.69
CA GLY A 22 8.93 -16.66 14.13
C GLY A 22 9.31 -17.65 15.23
N LEU A 23 8.42 -17.91 16.19
CA LEU A 23 8.65 -18.90 17.26
C LEU A 23 8.63 -20.34 16.75
N ASN A 24 7.90 -20.60 15.66
CA ASN A 24 7.85 -21.91 15.01
C ASN A 24 8.87 -22.07 13.88
N ALA A 25 9.61 -21.01 13.53
CA ALA A 25 10.64 -21.06 12.51
C ALA A 25 11.77 -22.01 12.95
N ARG A 26 12.33 -22.74 11.98
CA ARG A 26 13.47 -23.65 12.23
C ARG A 26 14.80 -22.91 12.41
N ARG A 27 14.76 -21.57 12.33
CA ARG A 27 15.89 -20.65 12.27
C ARG A 27 15.80 -19.67 13.44
N PRO A 28 16.91 -19.00 13.82
CA PRO A 28 16.84 -17.90 14.76
C PRO A 28 15.83 -16.85 14.28
N ALA A 29 15.11 -16.25 15.24
CA ALA A 29 14.13 -15.20 14.97
C ALA A 29 14.59 -13.87 15.60
N LEU A 30 14.47 -12.78 14.85
CA LEU A 30 14.67 -11.41 15.30
C LEU A 30 13.33 -10.67 15.25
N PHE A 31 12.88 -10.16 16.39
CA PHE A 31 11.68 -9.33 16.50
C PHE A 31 12.10 -7.89 16.78
N ASN A 32 11.94 -7.01 15.79
CA ASN A 32 12.15 -5.57 15.89
C ASN A 32 10.80 -4.89 16.06
N ILE A 33 10.47 -4.44 17.27
CA ILE A 33 9.14 -3.89 17.58
C ILE A 33 9.26 -2.41 17.92
N TYR A 34 8.54 -1.56 17.17
CA TYR A 34 8.46 -0.14 17.47
C TYR A 34 7.71 0.08 18.78
N SER A 35 8.38 0.77 19.71
CA SER A 35 7.84 1.15 21.01
C SER A 35 7.92 2.66 21.19
N VAL A 36 6.76 3.29 21.35
CA VAL A 36 6.67 4.72 21.66
C VAL A 36 7.11 4.95 23.10
N CYS A 37 8.05 5.86 23.32
CA CYS A 37 8.39 6.36 24.64
C CYS A 37 7.79 7.75 24.81
N GLN A 38 6.71 7.86 25.58
CA GLN A 38 5.94 9.11 25.71
C GLN A 38 6.78 10.31 26.16
N PRO A 39 7.56 10.24 27.26
CA PRO A 39 8.37 11.38 27.69
C PRO A 39 9.48 11.73 26.69
N GLU A 40 10.18 10.74 26.13
CA GLU A 40 11.32 10.98 25.24
C GLU A 40 10.90 11.44 23.83
N HIS A 41 9.75 10.97 23.35
CA HIS A 41 9.22 11.39 22.05
C HIS A 41 8.44 12.72 22.17
N GLY A 42 8.06 13.10 23.40
CA GLY A 42 7.28 14.31 23.66
C GLY A 42 5.85 14.19 23.15
N VAL A 43 5.19 13.06 23.45
CA VAL A 43 3.79 12.77 23.11
C VAL A 43 2.98 12.50 24.39
N ALA A 44 1.65 12.53 24.29
CA ALA A 44 0.77 12.28 25.43
C ALA A 44 0.85 10.82 25.93
N ASP A 45 0.54 10.60 27.21
CA ASP A 45 0.65 9.30 27.88
C ASP A 45 -0.21 8.20 27.23
N ASP A 46 -1.36 8.58 26.66
CA ASP A 46 -2.33 7.71 25.98
C ASP A 46 -2.11 7.60 24.45
N ALA A 47 -1.07 8.26 23.92
CA ALA A 47 -0.86 8.37 22.47
C ALA A 47 -0.13 7.17 21.83
N SER A 48 0.27 6.15 22.60
CA SER A 48 1.14 5.06 22.08
C SER A 48 0.57 4.36 20.85
N ARG A 49 -0.74 4.07 20.85
CA ARG A 49 -1.39 3.37 19.73
C ARG A 49 -1.47 4.26 18.49
N LEU A 50 -1.83 5.54 18.67
CA LEU A 50 -1.91 6.52 17.59
C LEU A 50 -0.52 6.76 16.98
N GLN A 51 0.50 6.98 17.80
CA GLN A 51 1.86 7.22 17.31
C GLN A 51 2.45 5.99 16.61
N SER A 52 2.11 4.79 17.08
CA SER A 52 2.48 3.55 16.38
C SER A 52 1.81 3.40 15.01
N LYS A 53 0.57 3.92 14.85
CA LYS A 53 -0.12 3.99 13.54
C LYS A 53 0.61 4.95 12.61
N LEU A 54 0.85 6.18 13.10
CA LEU A 54 1.49 7.23 12.31
C LEU A 54 2.91 6.84 11.90
N ALA A 55 3.66 6.12 12.74
CA ALA A 55 4.99 5.62 12.39
C ALA A 55 4.96 4.63 11.19
N VAL A 56 3.91 3.81 11.07
CA VAL A 56 3.73 2.89 9.92
C VAL A 56 3.27 3.67 8.70
N GLU A 57 2.26 4.53 8.85
CA GLU A 57 1.68 5.31 7.75
C GLU A 57 2.70 6.25 7.11
N SER A 58 3.54 6.89 7.92
CA SER A 58 4.60 7.79 7.47
C SER A 58 5.87 7.11 6.95
N ARG A 59 5.85 5.78 6.82
CA ARG A 59 7.02 4.95 6.46
C ARG A 59 8.23 5.13 7.39
N ALA A 60 8.07 5.74 8.56
CA ALA A 60 9.13 5.81 9.57
C ALA A 60 9.49 4.41 10.09
N TYR A 61 8.49 3.54 10.18
CA TYR A 61 8.63 2.17 10.65
C TYR A 61 7.66 1.24 9.88
N PRO A 62 7.94 0.94 8.59
CA PRO A 62 7.08 0.08 7.79
C PRO A 62 7.08 -1.35 8.36
N LEU A 63 5.97 -2.06 8.19
CA LEU A 63 5.87 -3.46 8.60
C LEU A 63 6.61 -4.34 7.59
N LEU A 64 7.37 -5.30 8.09
CA LEU A 64 8.12 -6.24 7.26
C LEU A 64 8.18 -7.59 7.97
N ARG A 65 7.91 -8.65 7.23
CA ARG A 65 8.22 -10.03 7.60
C ARG A 65 9.19 -10.60 6.57
N PHE A 66 10.26 -11.21 7.05
CA PHE A 66 11.20 -11.97 6.23
C PHE A 66 11.31 -13.39 6.75
N ASP A 67 10.84 -14.34 5.96
CA ASP A 67 10.95 -15.77 6.23
C ASP A 67 11.82 -16.45 5.17
N PRO A 68 13.06 -16.85 5.51
CA PRO A 68 13.94 -17.55 4.57
C PRO A 68 13.43 -18.92 4.12
N ASP A 69 12.46 -19.51 4.81
CA ASP A 69 11.89 -20.81 4.44
C ASP A 69 10.61 -20.67 3.59
N ALA A 70 10.13 -19.44 3.34
CA ALA A 70 8.95 -19.18 2.53
C ALA A 70 9.18 -19.30 1.01
N GLY A 71 10.43 -19.35 0.54
CA GLY A 71 10.75 -19.57 -0.86
C GLY A 71 12.23 -19.49 -1.18
N SER A 72 12.54 -19.29 -2.46
CA SER A 72 13.92 -19.28 -2.96
C SER A 72 14.39 -17.91 -3.45
N THR A 73 13.47 -16.97 -3.62
CA THR A 73 13.76 -15.58 -4.01
C THR A 73 13.48 -14.61 -2.88
N TRP A 74 14.03 -13.40 -2.96
CA TRP A 74 13.71 -12.34 -2.00
C TRP A 74 12.23 -11.96 -2.02
N ALA A 75 11.60 -11.98 -3.19
CA ALA A 75 10.17 -11.71 -3.33
C ALA A 75 9.31 -12.75 -2.61
N ASP A 76 9.70 -14.03 -2.64
CA ASP A 76 8.98 -15.08 -1.91
C ASP A 76 9.20 -14.95 -0.40
N CYS A 77 10.40 -14.54 0.03
CA CYS A 77 10.78 -14.50 1.43
C CYS A 77 10.33 -13.22 2.15
N CYS A 78 10.17 -12.10 1.44
CA CYS A 78 9.77 -10.80 2.01
C CYS A 78 8.26 -10.55 1.86
N ASP A 79 7.64 -10.10 2.95
CA ASP A 79 6.22 -9.77 3.01
C ASP A 79 6.03 -8.39 3.67
N LEU A 80 5.30 -7.52 2.99
CA LEU A 80 5.02 -6.13 3.41
C LEU A 80 3.56 -5.93 3.82
N ASP A 81 2.90 -7.00 4.21
CA ASP A 81 1.52 -6.96 4.66
C ASP A 81 1.25 -6.10 5.88
N GLY A 82 0.05 -5.53 5.91
CA GLY A 82 -0.42 -4.66 6.98
C GLY A 82 -0.01 -3.19 6.81
N ASN A 83 0.90 -2.87 5.89
CA ASN A 83 1.16 -1.49 5.51
C ASN A 83 -0.02 -0.93 4.69
N PRO A 84 -0.48 0.30 4.94
CA PRO A 84 -1.51 0.94 4.12
C PRO A 84 -0.93 1.44 2.80
N ALA A 85 -1.80 1.59 1.79
CA ALA A 85 -1.49 2.13 0.46
C ALA A 85 -0.18 1.56 -0.12
N ARG A 86 -0.08 0.23 -0.23
CA ARG A 86 1.19 -0.46 -0.51
C ARG A 86 1.82 -0.12 -1.86
N ASP A 87 0.98 0.25 -2.81
CA ASP A 87 1.30 0.66 -4.17
C ASP A 87 1.72 2.13 -4.28
N GLN A 88 1.61 2.89 -3.20
CA GLN A 88 1.92 4.31 -3.14
C GLN A 88 3.06 4.58 -2.16
N ASP A 89 3.69 5.73 -2.34
CA ASP A 89 4.77 6.16 -1.44
C ASP A 89 4.21 6.53 -0.06
N TRP A 90 3.08 7.26 -0.06
CA TRP A 90 2.43 7.73 1.15
C TRP A 90 0.93 7.37 1.13
N PRO A 91 0.34 6.94 2.25
CA PRO A 91 -1.10 6.95 2.42
C PRO A 91 -1.60 8.40 2.62
N SER A 92 -2.89 8.64 2.37
CA SER A 92 -3.52 9.94 2.58
C SER A 92 -4.25 10.03 3.93
N TYR A 93 -4.36 11.22 4.49
CA TYR A 93 -5.20 11.56 5.64
C TYR A 93 -5.89 12.90 5.42
N THR A 94 -7.04 13.09 6.06
CA THR A 94 -7.83 14.32 5.93
C THR A 94 -7.62 15.22 7.14
N ILE A 95 -7.40 16.51 6.90
CA ILE A 95 -7.45 17.55 7.93
C ILE A 95 -8.72 18.38 7.80
N ASN A 96 -9.26 18.84 8.93
CA ASN A 96 -10.39 19.75 9.01
C ASN A 96 -9.87 21.13 9.45
N TYR A 97 -10.33 22.20 8.81
CA TYR A 97 -9.91 23.57 9.10
C TYR A 97 -11.04 24.56 8.80
N LEU A 98 -10.91 25.79 9.32
CA LEU A 98 -11.75 26.92 8.96
C LEU A 98 -11.11 27.72 7.82
N ASP A 99 -11.89 27.93 6.77
CA ASP A 99 -11.48 28.76 5.63
C ASP A 99 -11.41 30.26 6.00
N GLU A 100 -11.03 31.10 5.02
CA GLU A 100 -10.95 32.56 5.19
C GLU A 100 -12.31 33.19 5.58
N ASP A 101 -13.42 32.55 5.19
CA ASP A 101 -14.79 32.97 5.47
C ASP A 101 -15.34 32.39 6.80
N GLY A 102 -14.54 31.59 7.52
CA GLY A 102 -14.89 30.94 8.78
C GLY A 102 -15.80 29.73 8.63
N LYS A 103 -15.86 29.09 7.46
CA LYS A 103 -16.60 27.85 7.22
C LYS A 103 -15.69 26.64 7.38
N GLU A 104 -16.27 25.54 7.84
CA GLU A 104 -15.58 24.25 7.91
C GLU A 104 -15.25 23.74 6.49
N ALA A 105 -13.98 23.42 6.29
CA ALA A 105 -13.43 22.86 5.08
C ALA A 105 -12.50 21.69 5.41
N THR A 106 -12.29 20.81 4.44
CA THR A 106 -11.45 19.62 4.59
C THR A 106 -10.42 19.55 3.48
N MET A 107 -9.25 18.98 3.76
CA MET A 107 -8.18 18.78 2.78
C MET A 107 -7.51 17.43 2.99
N ASP A 108 -7.31 16.69 1.90
CA ASP A 108 -6.57 15.44 1.90
C ASP A 108 -5.09 15.70 1.65
N LEU A 109 -4.23 15.10 2.48
CA LEU A 109 -2.78 15.27 2.45
C LEU A 109 -2.08 13.92 2.56
N PRO A 110 -0.90 13.77 1.95
CA PRO A 110 -0.08 12.58 2.17
C PRO A 110 0.51 12.59 3.58
N MET A 111 0.46 11.45 4.27
CA MET A 111 1.13 11.25 5.56
C MET A 111 2.61 10.97 5.29
N THR A 112 3.43 12.01 5.15
CA THR A 112 4.89 11.85 4.98
C THR A 112 5.59 11.65 6.32
N PHE A 113 6.89 11.34 6.30
CA PHE A 113 7.69 11.30 7.52
C PHE A 113 7.68 12.63 8.29
N ALA A 114 7.69 13.77 7.59
CA ALA A 114 7.68 15.07 8.25
C ALA A 114 6.33 15.37 8.92
N ASP A 115 5.21 14.89 8.36
CA ASP A 115 3.87 15.01 8.99
C ASP A 115 3.83 14.24 10.31
N PHE A 116 4.34 13.00 10.33
CA PHE A 116 4.50 12.24 11.58
C PHE A 116 5.42 12.97 12.57
N ALA A 117 6.56 13.49 12.09
CA ALA A 117 7.51 14.20 12.92
C ALA A 117 6.91 15.46 13.57
N MET A 118 5.97 16.15 12.92
CA MET A 118 5.25 17.28 13.52
C MET A 118 4.46 16.90 14.78
N THR A 119 4.06 15.63 14.89
CA THR A 119 3.28 15.13 16.04
C THR A 119 4.13 14.76 17.26
N GLU A 120 5.45 14.71 17.12
CA GLU A 120 6.37 14.35 18.21
C GLU A 120 7.21 15.54 18.67
N GLY A 121 7.15 15.85 19.97
CA GLY A 121 7.87 16.98 20.56
C GLY A 121 9.39 16.96 20.35
N ARG A 122 9.99 15.78 20.16
CA ARG A 122 11.43 15.63 19.88
C ARG A 122 11.90 16.32 18.59
N PHE A 123 11.02 16.46 17.59
CA PHE A 123 11.35 17.11 16.32
C PHE A 123 11.01 18.59 16.26
N ARG A 124 10.41 19.16 17.31
CA ARG A 124 9.91 20.55 17.32
C ARG A 124 10.92 21.60 16.84
N LYS A 125 12.22 21.39 17.06
CA LYS A 125 13.29 22.31 16.64
C LYS A 125 13.50 22.36 15.12
N HIS A 126 13.04 21.35 14.39
CA HIS A 126 13.15 21.25 12.93
C HIS A 126 12.01 21.96 12.19
N PHE A 127 11.07 22.59 12.90
CA PHE A 127 9.93 23.24 12.28
C PHE A 127 9.92 24.75 12.55
N ARG A 128 9.55 25.53 11.54
CA ARG A 128 9.30 26.98 11.65
C ARG A 128 7.98 27.31 10.97
N THR A 129 7.09 28.00 11.67
CA THR A 129 5.85 28.49 11.06
C THR A 129 6.17 29.70 10.17
N ALA A 130 5.74 29.65 8.91
CA ALA A 130 5.86 30.75 7.99
C ALA A 130 4.74 31.79 8.26
N PRO A 131 5.08 33.05 8.55
CA PRO A 131 4.09 34.13 8.64
C PRO A 131 3.26 34.24 7.35
N ARG A 132 1.97 34.59 7.45
CA ARG A 132 1.06 34.62 6.29
C ARG A 132 1.50 35.61 5.20
N ASP A 133 2.18 36.68 5.58
CA ASP A 133 2.73 37.69 4.68
C ASP A 133 3.95 37.20 3.88
N THR A 134 4.59 36.11 4.28
CA THR A 134 5.72 35.52 3.54
C THR A 134 5.30 34.44 2.55
N TRP A 135 3.99 34.13 2.47
CA TRP A 135 3.48 33.11 1.56
C TRP A 135 3.63 33.56 0.11
N ASN A 136 4.23 32.69 -0.70
CA ASN A 136 4.46 32.94 -2.11
C ASN A 136 4.36 31.63 -2.91
N GLU A 137 4.50 31.72 -4.23
CA GLU A 137 4.40 30.60 -5.18
C GLU A 137 5.63 29.68 -5.17
N ASN A 138 6.74 30.11 -4.56
CA ASN A 138 7.93 29.29 -4.41
C ASN A 138 7.80 28.31 -3.23
N MET A 139 6.80 28.50 -2.37
CA MET A 139 6.45 27.53 -1.34
C MET A 139 5.62 26.41 -1.93
N ILE A 140 6.15 25.19 -1.90
CA ILE A 140 5.50 24.00 -2.46
C ILE A 140 5.32 22.92 -1.39
N LEU A 141 4.27 22.10 -1.54
CA LEU A 141 3.98 21.05 -0.56
C LEU A 141 5.15 20.06 -0.52
N LEU A 142 5.56 19.60 0.67
CA LEU A 142 6.73 18.74 0.82
C LEU A 142 6.64 17.50 -0.07
N SER A 143 5.48 16.86 -0.19
CA SER A 143 5.30 15.68 -1.05
C SER A 143 5.56 15.97 -2.53
N GLU A 144 5.22 17.17 -3.01
CA GLU A 144 5.47 17.60 -4.39
C GLU A 144 6.93 18.00 -4.56
N TYR A 145 7.52 18.68 -3.57
CA TYR A 145 8.93 19.04 -3.54
C TYR A 145 9.85 17.82 -3.71
N LEU A 146 9.48 16.70 -3.08
CA LEU A 146 10.27 15.46 -3.16
C LEU A 146 10.28 14.84 -4.56
N GLU A 147 9.29 15.11 -5.40
CA GLU A 147 9.24 14.61 -6.79
C GLU A 147 10.01 15.50 -7.77
N LEU A 148 10.47 16.68 -7.34
CA LEU A 148 11.32 17.55 -8.16
C LEU A 148 12.76 17.03 -8.20
N ASP A 149 13.38 17.18 -9.36
CA ASP A 149 14.81 16.97 -9.57
C ASP A 149 15.64 18.10 -8.92
N GLY A 150 16.94 17.88 -8.74
CA GLY A 150 17.83 18.78 -7.98
C GLY A 150 17.81 20.24 -8.47
N ASP A 151 17.78 20.46 -9.79
CA ASP A 151 17.76 21.79 -10.39
C ASP A 151 16.41 22.49 -10.18
N ASP A 152 15.30 21.75 -10.18
CA ASP A 152 13.94 22.28 -10.00
C ASP A 152 13.63 22.63 -8.53
N ARG A 153 14.46 22.14 -7.60
CA ARG A 153 14.39 22.49 -6.17
C ARG A 153 15.01 23.85 -5.86
N GLU A 154 15.79 24.43 -6.77
CA GLU A 154 16.38 25.76 -6.56
C GLU A 154 15.30 26.81 -6.33
N GLU A 155 15.52 27.67 -5.33
CA GLU A 155 14.59 28.72 -4.89
C GLU A 155 13.20 28.26 -4.41
N ARG A 156 12.97 26.94 -4.28
CA ARG A 156 11.73 26.38 -3.73
C ARG A 156 11.85 26.14 -2.23
N PHE A 157 10.76 26.37 -1.52
CA PHE A 157 10.68 26.18 -0.07
C PHE A 157 9.63 25.11 0.25
N PRO A 158 10.02 23.91 0.70
CA PRO A 158 9.06 22.89 1.09
C PRO A 158 8.27 23.35 2.32
N TYR A 159 6.99 23.05 2.36
CA TYR A 159 6.16 23.28 3.53
C TYR A 159 5.17 22.11 3.78
N LEU A 160 4.66 22.08 5.00
CA LEU A 160 3.60 21.18 5.47
C LEU A 160 2.41 22.03 5.91
N TRP A 161 1.21 21.50 5.71
CA TRP A 161 0.01 22.12 6.26
C TRP A 161 -0.17 21.72 7.72
N ALA A 162 -0.43 22.70 8.58
CA ALA A 162 -0.80 22.50 9.96
C ALA A 162 -2.07 23.27 10.28
N VAL A 163 -2.85 22.79 11.25
CA VAL A 163 -4.00 23.52 11.79
C VAL A 163 -3.56 24.25 13.06
N GLY A 164 -3.75 25.57 13.07
CA GLY A 164 -3.45 26.45 14.19
C GLY A 164 -4.44 26.29 15.34
N LYS A 165 -4.21 27.03 16.43
CA LYS A 165 -5.12 27.06 17.59
C LYS A 165 -6.47 27.73 17.31
N ASP A 166 -6.53 28.49 16.23
CA ASP A 166 -7.71 29.20 15.71
C ASP A 166 -8.41 28.40 14.60
N ASP A 167 -8.08 27.11 14.48
CA ASP A 167 -8.57 26.18 13.44
C ASP A 167 -8.22 26.62 12.01
N LYS A 168 -7.29 27.56 11.83
CA LYS A 168 -6.85 28.03 10.51
C LYS A 168 -5.61 27.30 10.02
N LEU A 169 -5.47 27.24 8.69
CA LEU A 169 -4.28 26.69 8.06
C LEU A 169 -3.04 27.56 8.29
N LEU A 170 -1.93 26.87 8.59
CA LEU A 170 -0.58 27.40 8.73
C LEU A 170 0.36 26.62 7.81
N ARG A 171 1.31 27.32 7.19
CA ARG A 171 2.44 26.69 6.51
C ARG A 171 3.59 26.51 7.49
N VAL A 172 4.04 25.28 7.65
CA VAL A 172 5.18 24.91 8.50
C VAL A 172 6.32 24.47 7.61
N ILE A 173 7.46 25.16 7.72
CA ILE A 173 8.67 24.86 6.98
C ILE A 173 9.51 23.87 7.80
N PRO A 174 9.77 22.65 7.28
CA PRO A 174 10.72 21.71 7.87
C PRO A 174 12.17 22.15 7.60
N SER A 175 13.11 21.68 8.42
CA SER A 175 14.55 21.86 8.15
C SER A 175 15.03 20.91 7.06
N ASP A 176 16.17 21.25 6.43
CA ASP A 176 16.75 20.45 5.35
C ASP A 176 17.05 18.99 5.78
N GLU A 177 17.44 18.78 7.03
CA GLU A 177 17.66 17.42 7.56
C GLU A 177 16.37 16.60 7.62
N LEU A 178 15.24 17.26 7.90
CA LEU A 178 13.95 16.58 7.95
C LEU A 178 13.40 16.30 6.54
N VAL A 179 13.65 17.20 5.59
CA VAL A 179 13.37 16.97 4.16
C VAL A 179 14.16 15.76 3.67
N THR A 180 15.48 15.74 3.92
CA THR A 180 16.36 14.62 3.57
C THR A 180 15.90 13.32 4.24
N SER A 181 15.58 13.37 5.54
CA SER A 181 15.06 12.20 6.26
C SER A 181 13.75 11.68 5.67
N THR A 182 12.92 12.55 5.10
CA THR A 182 11.65 12.16 4.47
C THR A 182 11.89 11.51 3.11
N GLU A 183 12.83 12.04 2.33
CA GLU A 183 13.30 11.44 1.07
C GLU A 183 13.87 10.03 1.31
N GLU A 184 14.74 9.86 2.30
CA GLU A 184 15.29 8.55 2.67
C GLU A 184 14.20 7.52 3.03
N ARG A 185 13.12 7.95 3.71
CA ARG A 185 12.00 7.07 4.07
C ARG A 185 11.20 6.63 2.86
N ARG A 186 10.97 7.55 1.92
CA ARG A 186 10.33 7.24 0.63
C ARG A 186 11.15 6.22 -0.14
N ASP A 187 12.44 6.48 -0.29
CA ASP A 187 13.31 5.67 -1.12
C ASP A 187 13.53 4.29 -0.49
N HIS A 188 13.63 4.22 0.85
CA HIS A 188 13.62 2.96 1.59
C HIS A 188 12.32 2.18 1.36
N TRP A 189 11.16 2.84 1.35
CA TRP A 189 9.89 2.17 1.05
C TRP A 189 9.86 1.62 -0.38
N ARG A 190 10.28 2.40 -1.37
CA ARG A 190 10.43 1.95 -2.77
C ARG A 190 11.37 0.73 -2.87
N LEU A 191 12.49 0.75 -2.15
CA LEU A 191 13.41 -0.39 -2.06
C LEU A 191 12.73 -1.63 -1.46
N LEU A 192 12.00 -1.49 -0.35
CA LEU A 192 11.27 -2.61 0.24
C LEU A 192 10.26 -3.21 -0.74
N ARG A 193 9.50 -2.38 -1.47
CA ARG A 193 8.54 -2.85 -2.48
C ARG A 193 9.20 -3.64 -3.59
N SER A 194 10.36 -3.18 -4.08
CA SER A 194 11.10 -3.88 -5.12
C SER A 194 11.64 -5.24 -4.64
N ILE A 195 12.16 -5.32 -3.40
CA ILE A 195 12.62 -6.58 -2.80
C ILE A 195 11.47 -7.57 -2.60
N ALA A 196 10.30 -7.10 -2.16
CA ALA A 196 9.12 -7.93 -1.93
C ALA A 196 8.33 -8.27 -3.21
N GLY A 197 8.89 -7.98 -4.39
CA GLY A 197 8.22 -8.25 -5.68
C GLY A 197 6.90 -7.50 -5.89
N SER A 198 6.62 -6.48 -5.07
CA SER A 198 5.40 -5.68 -5.15
C SER A 198 5.45 -4.68 -6.31
N GLU A 199 6.65 -4.38 -6.83
CA GLU A 199 6.85 -3.69 -8.11
C GLU A 199 7.19 -4.72 -9.19
N GLY A 200 6.28 -4.90 -10.15
CA GLY A 200 6.59 -5.63 -11.39
C GLY A 200 6.14 -7.09 -11.48
N ALA A 201 5.35 -7.64 -10.54
CA ALA A 201 4.71 -8.94 -10.76
C ALA A 201 3.82 -8.95 -12.04
N GLY A 202 3.13 -7.84 -12.31
CA GLY A 202 2.39 -7.65 -13.57
C GLY A 202 3.29 -7.37 -14.79
N ALA A 203 4.34 -6.55 -14.64
CA ALA A 203 5.21 -6.17 -15.76
C ALA A 203 6.11 -7.33 -16.22
N SER A 204 6.60 -8.17 -15.29
CA SER A 204 7.43 -9.32 -15.62
C SER A 204 6.62 -10.49 -16.17
N ALA A 205 5.39 -10.73 -15.67
CA ALA A 205 4.50 -11.73 -16.23
C ALA A 205 3.99 -11.33 -17.63
N GLN A 206 3.57 -10.08 -17.82
CA GLN A 206 3.16 -9.57 -19.13
C GLN A 206 4.33 -9.48 -20.12
N ALA A 207 5.52 -9.06 -19.68
CA ALA A 207 6.71 -9.08 -20.52
C ALA A 207 7.15 -10.51 -20.85
N ALA A 208 7.07 -11.46 -19.91
CA ALA A 208 7.40 -12.85 -20.16
C ALA A 208 6.39 -13.51 -21.11
N ASP A 209 5.09 -13.23 -20.97
CA ASP A 209 4.05 -13.75 -21.85
C ASP A 209 4.09 -13.09 -23.23
N GLN A 210 4.45 -11.80 -23.31
CA GLN A 210 4.66 -11.12 -24.57
C GLN A 210 5.91 -11.64 -25.30
N VAL A 211 7.02 -11.86 -24.58
CA VAL A 211 8.23 -12.50 -25.14
C VAL A 211 7.95 -13.94 -25.56
N ARG A 212 7.16 -14.69 -24.79
CA ARG A 212 6.78 -16.08 -25.12
C ARG A 212 5.84 -16.13 -26.33
N SER A 213 4.91 -15.19 -26.44
CA SER A 213 4.02 -15.04 -27.60
C SER A 213 4.80 -14.61 -28.86
N GLU A 214 5.71 -13.66 -28.74
CA GLU A 214 6.59 -13.23 -29.84
C GLU A 214 7.53 -14.36 -30.28
N MET A 215 8.08 -15.15 -29.35
CA MET A 215 8.87 -16.34 -29.69
C MET A 215 8.03 -17.42 -30.35
N ALA A 216 6.80 -17.68 -29.87
CA ALA A 216 5.89 -18.65 -30.46
C ALA A 216 5.46 -18.24 -31.88
N GLN A 217 5.22 -16.96 -32.12
CA GLN A 217 4.92 -16.42 -33.45
C GLN A 217 6.13 -16.52 -34.38
N LYS A 218 7.35 -16.19 -33.91
CA LYS A 218 8.59 -16.35 -34.70
C LYS A 218 8.87 -17.82 -35.04
N LEU A 219 8.69 -18.73 -34.09
CA LEU A 219 8.85 -20.18 -34.31
C LEU A 219 7.81 -20.71 -35.29
N SER A 220 6.55 -20.27 -35.18
CA SER A 220 5.48 -20.68 -36.10
C SER A 220 5.73 -20.16 -37.52
N ALA A 221 6.24 -18.93 -37.66
CA ALA A 221 6.64 -18.37 -38.94
C ALA A 221 7.79 -19.15 -39.57
N VAL A 222 8.84 -19.46 -38.80
CA VAL A 222 9.98 -20.26 -39.27
C VAL A 222 9.58 -21.69 -39.66
N ILE A 223 8.69 -22.33 -38.89
CA ILE A 223 8.17 -23.68 -39.20
C ILE A 223 7.30 -23.66 -40.46
N MET A 224 6.48 -22.63 -40.64
CA MET A 224 5.65 -22.46 -41.83
C MET A 224 6.49 -22.15 -43.08
N GLU A 225 7.59 -21.41 -42.92
CA GLU A 225 8.57 -21.11 -43.96
C GLU A 225 9.40 -22.36 -44.34
N MET A 226 9.77 -23.20 -43.37
CA MET A 226 10.43 -24.50 -43.64
C MET A 226 9.51 -25.54 -44.29
N ALA A 227 8.20 -25.48 -44.05
CA ALA A 227 7.22 -26.38 -44.66
C ALA A 227 6.79 -25.94 -46.08
N GLY A 228 7.02 -24.68 -46.45
CA GLY A 228 6.62 -24.08 -47.73
C GLY A 228 7.65 -24.22 -48.87
N GLY A 229 8.87 -24.67 -48.60
CA GLY A 229 9.87 -25.00 -49.63
C GLY A 229 10.35 -23.83 -50.49
N GLY A 230 10.66 -22.67 -49.89
CA GLY A 230 11.22 -21.51 -50.60
C GLY A 230 12.23 -20.73 -49.76
N ASP A 231 13.22 -20.13 -50.45
CA ASP A 231 14.35 -19.39 -49.87
C ASP A 231 13.94 -18.24 -48.92
N ILE A 232 14.67 -18.13 -47.81
CA ILE A 232 14.43 -17.19 -46.70
C ILE A 232 14.68 -15.75 -47.14
N ASN A 233 13.68 -14.87 -46.98
CA ASN A 233 13.83 -13.43 -47.16
C ASN A 233 13.41 -12.67 -45.90
N VAL A 234 14.40 -12.19 -45.14
CA VAL A 234 14.22 -11.42 -43.90
C VAL A 234 14.02 -9.95 -44.25
N GLY A 235 12.78 -9.52 -44.49
CA GLY A 235 12.49 -8.11 -44.75
C GLY A 235 11.01 -7.79 -44.67
N GLY A 236 10.53 -7.41 -43.49
CA GLY A 236 9.14 -7.00 -43.31
C GLY A 236 8.74 -6.64 -41.87
N LEU A 237 9.53 -5.79 -41.20
CA LEU A 237 9.13 -5.14 -39.96
C LEU A 237 8.35 -3.86 -40.33
N ALA A 238 7.02 -3.83 -40.13
CA ALA A 238 6.28 -2.57 -40.05
C ALA A 238 4.89 -2.71 -39.39
N THR A 239 4.82 -2.20 -38.15
CA THR A 239 3.82 -1.29 -37.57
C THR A 239 2.32 -1.60 -37.67
N GLY A 240 1.68 -1.67 -36.50
CA GLY A 240 0.24 -1.47 -36.37
C GLY A 240 -0.25 -1.51 -34.92
N SER A 241 0.05 -0.49 -34.12
CA SER A 241 -0.66 -0.23 -32.86
C SER A 241 -2.08 0.27 -33.16
N SER A 242 -3.09 -0.34 -32.55
CA SER A 242 -4.38 0.31 -32.34
C SER A 242 -4.92 -0.01 -30.95
N VAL A 243 -5.11 1.06 -30.19
CA VAL A 243 -5.79 1.11 -28.90
C VAL A 243 -7.30 0.98 -29.16
N GLY A 244 -7.95 0.06 -28.47
CA GLY A 244 -9.40 -0.06 -28.45
C GLY A 244 -9.88 -0.46 -27.05
N GLY A 245 -10.50 0.49 -26.34
CA GLY A 245 -11.15 0.26 -25.06
C GLY A 245 -12.44 -0.56 -25.22
N GLY A 246 -12.73 -1.38 -24.20
CA GLY A 246 -13.95 -2.17 -24.10
C GLY A 246 -14.15 -2.65 -22.67
N ASN A 247 -15.21 -2.13 -22.04
CA ASN A 247 -15.68 -2.44 -20.71
C ASN A 247 -16.44 -3.78 -20.68
N GLY A 248 -16.28 -4.56 -19.61
CA GLY A 248 -17.36 -5.38 -19.06
C GLY A 248 -17.43 -6.87 -19.42
N SER A 249 -17.32 -7.69 -18.37
CA SER A 249 -17.92 -9.03 -18.22
C SER A 249 -17.21 -10.20 -18.90
N GLY A 250 -16.03 -10.56 -18.38
CA GLY A 250 -15.45 -11.89 -18.59
C GLY A 250 -16.23 -12.92 -17.77
N ALA A 251 -16.79 -13.93 -18.45
CA ALA A 251 -17.42 -15.09 -17.83
C ALA A 251 -16.50 -15.72 -16.77
N ALA A 252 -17.07 -16.04 -15.61
CA ALA A 252 -16.34 -16.71 -14.54
C ALA A 252 -15.84 -18.08 -15.03
N PRO A 253 -14.60 -18.48 -14.71
CA PRO A 253 -14.15 -19.86 -14.91
C PRO A 253 -15.11 -20.82 -14.19
N GLU A 254 -15.29 -22.03 -14.72
CA GLU A 254 -16.01 -23.10 -14.00
C GLU A 254 -15.37 -23.29 -12.60
N GLY A 255 -16.13 -23.05 -11.54
CA GLY A 255 -15.68 -23.20 -10.15
C GLY A 255 -15.27 -21.93 -9.41
N TYR A 256 -15.39 -20.73 -10.01
CA TYR A 256 -15.19 -19.46 -9.29
C TYR A 256 -16.49 -18.91 -8.70
N GLU A 257 -16.60 -18.92 -7.37
CA GLU A 257 -17.59 -18.20 -6.59
C GLU A 257 -16.98 -16.88 -6.05
N PRO A 258 -17.50 -15.70 -6.41
CA PRO A 258 -16.99 -14.44 -5.89
C PRO A 258 -17.39 -14.22 -4.43
N VAL A 259 -16.63 -13.40 -3.71
CA VAL A 259 -17.03 -12.92 -2.38
C VAL A 259 -18.39 -12.21 -2.46
N TRP A 260 -19.23 -12.44 -1.46
CA TRP A 260 -20.52 -11.77 -1.30
C TRP A 260 -20.81 -11.46 0.17
N ILE A 261 -21.77 -10.57 0.41
CA ILE A 261 -22.18 -10.14 1.76
C ILE A 261 -23.69 -10.38 1.91
N ASP A 262 -24.10 -10.99 3.02
CA ASP A 262 -25.46 -10.95 3.54
C ASP A 262 -25.77 -9.52 4.02
N THR A 263 -25.95 -8.61 3.07
CA THR A 263 -26.16 -7.18 3.33
C THR A 263 -27.27 -6.89 4.37
N PRO A 264 -28.37 -7.66 4.48
CA PRO A 264 -29.36 -7.47 5.55
C PRO A 264 -28.84 -7.68 6.97
N GLU A 265 -27.79 -8.50 7.16
CA GLU A 265 -27.20 -8.80 8.47
C GLU A 265 -26.04 -7.85 8.82
N CYS A 266 -25.65 -6.96 7.89
CA CYS A 266 -24.53 -6.04 8.10
C CYS A 266 -24.81 -5.03 9.24
N THR A 267 -23.88 -4.97 10.20
CA THR A 267 -23.93 -4.06 11.36
C THR A 267 -23.13 -2.75 11.16
N ALA A 268 -22.54 -2.55 9.98
CA ALA A 268 -21.74 -1.36 9.63
C ALA A 268 -20.60 -1.06 10.63
N CYS A 269 -19.79 -2.07 10.96
CA CYS A 269 -18.69 -1.95 11.94
C CYS A 269 -17.33 -1.52 11.35
N ASP A 270 -17.29 -1.10 10.08
CA ASP A 270 -16.14 -0.55 9.33
C ASP A 270 -14.95 -1.51 9.05
N GLU A 271 -14.81 -2.60 9.80
CA GLU A 271 -13.67 -3.53 9.69
C GLU A 271 -13.35 -3.99 8.25
N CYS A 272 -14.35 -4.36 7.44
CA CYS A 272 -14.11 -4.84 6.06
C CYS A 272 -13.61 -3.73 5.12
N VAL A 273 -14.14 -2.51 5.27
CA VAL A 273 -13.74 -1.35 4.45
C VAL A 273 -12.35 -0.87 4.87
N ASP A 274 -12.04 -0.93 6.17
CA ASP A 274 -10.71 -0.62 6.71
C ASP A 274 -9.64 -1.63 6.26
N ILE A 275 -10.02 -2.90 6.09
CA ILE A 275 -9.09 -3.94 5.60
C ILE A 275 -8.78 -3.73 4.13
N ASN A 276 -9.81 -3.57 3.28
CA ASN A 276 -9.58 -3.36 1.86
C ASN A 276 -10.74 -2.55 1.19
N PRO A 277 -10.58 -1.22 1.04
CA PRO A 277 -11.60 -0.36 0.44
C PRO A 277 -11.73 -0.54 -1.08
N LYS A 278 -10.80 -1.27 -1.72
CA LYS A 278 -10.92 -1.66 -3.13
C LYS A 278 -11.87 -2.85 -3.32
N ILE A 279 -12.10 -3.65 -2.28
CA ILE A 279 -13.02 -4.81 -2.32
C ILE A 279 -14.39 -4.44 -1.71
N PHE A 280 -14.38 -3.71 -0.60
CA PHE A 280 -15.58 -3.40 0.17
C PHE A 280 -15.82 -1.88 0.26
N ALA A 281 -17.07 -1.47 0.09
CA ALA A 281 -17.50 -0.09 0.34
C ALA A 281 -18.90 -0.06 0.96
N TYR A 282 -19.33 1.11 1.42
CA TYR A 282 -20.70 1.32 1.86
C TYR A 282 -21.58 1.84 0.74
N ASN A 283 -22.82 1.32 0.66
CA ASN A 283 -23.87 1.92 -0.16
C ASN A 283 -24.54 3.12 0.55
N ASP A 284 -25.49 3.77 -0.13
CA ASP A 284 -26.23 4.94 0.39
C ASP A 284 -26.99 4.67 1.70
N LYS A 285 -27.25 3.40 2.02
CA LYS A 285 -27.92 2.96 3.27
C LYS A 285 -26.93 2.60 4.37
N LYS A 286 -25.64 2.87 4.19
CA LYS A 286 -24.55 2.48 5.09
C LYS A 286 -24.47 0.97 5.34
N LEU A 287 -24.79 0.16 4.33
CA LEU A 287 -24.58 -1.29 4.37
C LEU A 287 -23.40 -1.66 3.48
N ALA A 288 -22.53 -2.54 3.99
CA ALA A 288 -21.35 -2.98 3.26
C ALA A 288 -21.76 -3.75 2.00
N ILE A 289 -21.08 -3.45 0.88
CA ILE A 289 -21.24 -4.09 -0.41
C ILE A 289 -19.85 -4.47 -0.97
N VAL A 290 -19.82 -5.47 -1.84
CA VAL A 290 -18.63 -5.80 -2.63
C VAL A 290 -18.61 -4.91 -3.86
N VAL A 291 -17.57 -4.09 -4.01
CA VAL A 291 -17.38 -3.22 -5.18
C VAL A 291 -16.52 -3.87 -6.25
N ASP A 292 -15.46 -4.59 -5.86
CA ASP A 292 -14.63 -5.37 -6.75
C ASP A 292 -14.15 -6.66 -6.04
N PRO A 293 -14.70 -7.85 -6.38
CA PRO A 293 -14.28 -9.11 -5.77
C PRO A 293 -12.85 -9.51 -6.14
N ARG A 294 -12.19 -8.78 -7.05
CA ARG A 294 -10.78 -8.95 -7.45
C ARG A 294 -9.92 -7.74 -7.10
N GLY A 295 -10.44 -6.80 -6.30
CA GLY A 295 -9.76 -5.57 -5.91
C GLY A 295 -8.54 -5.75 -4.98
N GLY A 296 -8.26 -6.99 -4.55
CA GLY A 296 -7.13 -7.32 -3.70
C GLY A 296 -6.95 -8.84 -3.51
N PRO A 297 -5.95 -9.24 -2.69
CA PRO A 297 -5.63 -10.63 -2.43
C PRO A 297 -6.73 -11.36 -1.64
N TYR A 298 -6.90 -12.67 -1.86
CA TYR A 298 -7.94 -13.49 -1.23
C TYR A 298 -7.87 -13.47 0.29
N ARG A 299 -6.67 -13.36 0.86
CA ARG A 299 -6.51 -13.22 2.32
C ARG A 299 -7.23 -12.00 2.92
N ASP A 300 -7.39 -10.90 2.18
CA ASP A 300 -8.07 -9.69 2.68
C ASP A 300 -9.58 -9.96 2.80
N ILE A 301 -10.13 -10.74 1.85
CA ILE A 301 -11.51 -11.24 1.89
C ILE A 301 -11.70 -12.13 3.13
N VAL A 302 -10.80 -13.10 3.33
CA VAL A 302 -10.88 -14.03 4.48
C VAL A 302 -10.73 -13.30 5.82
N ARG A 303 -9.80 -12.35 5.93
CA ARG A 303 -9.62 -11.52 7.13
C ARG A 303 -10.85 -10.63 7.40
N SER A 304 -11.50 -10.13 6.35
CA SER A 304 -12.74 -9.37 6.47
C SER A 304 -13.88 -10.23 7.00
N ALA A 305 -14.03 -11.47 6.52
CA ALA A 305 -14.99 -12.42 7.07
C ALA A 305 -14.69 -12.79 8.53
N GLU A 306 -13.42 -12.97 8.89
CA GLU A 306 -13.01 -13.27 10.27
C GLU A 306 -13.30 -12.14 11.27
N LYS A 307 -13.25 -10.88 10.81
CA LYS A 307 -13.47 -9.70 11.63
C LYS A 307 -14.90 -9.15 11.54
N CYS A 308 -15.72 -9.69 10.65
CA CYS A 308 -17.11 -9.28 10.53
C CYS A 308 -17.87 -9.67 11.81
N THR A 309 -18.30 -8.66 12.58
CA THR A 309 -19.04 -8.88 13.84
C THR A 309 -20.38 -9.58 13.63
N ALA A 310 -20.96 -9.46 12.44
CA ALA A 310 -22.20 -10.11 12.04
C ALA A 310 -21.99 -11.46 11.32
N ALA A 311 -20.74 -11.86 11.05
CA ALA A 311 -20.41 -13.02 10.21
C ALA A 311 -21.15 -13.02 8.84
N ALA A 312 -21.38 -11.83 8.29
CA ALA A 312 -22.18 -11.64 7.08
C ALA A 312 -21.37 -11.70 5.77
N ILE A 313 -20.05 -11.89 5.84
CA ILE A 313 -19.17 -11.88 4.65
C ILE A 313 -18.79 -13.33 4.33
N HIS A 314 -19.07 -13.72 3.09
CA HIS A 314 -18.79 -15.06 2.57
C HIS A 314 -17.66 -14.98 1.55
N PRO A 315 -16.46 -15.51 1.84
CA PRO A 315 -15.30 -15.34 0.99
C PRO A 315 -15.41 -15.96 -0.41
N GLY A 316 -16.24 -16.98 -0.60
CA GLY A 316 -16.33 -17.73 -1.84
C GLY A 316 -15.01 -18.44 -2.17
N THR A 317 -14.57 -18.35 -3.41
CA THR A 317 -13.33 -18.97 -3.89
C THR A 317 -12.25 -17.93 -4.21
N PRO A 318 -10.96 -18.31 -4.14
CA PRO A 318 -9.85 -17.44 -4.52
C PRO A 318 -9.97 -16.89 -5.94
N PRO A 319 -9.87 -15.55 -6.12
CA PRO A 319 -9.75 -14.94 -7.44
C PRO A 319 -8.52 -15.41 -8.22
N ASP A 320 -7.41 -15.65 -7.51
CA ASP A 320 -6.16 -16.17 -8.06
C ASP A 320 -5.72 -17.41 -7.27
N PRO A 321 -5.88 -18.62 -7.84
CA PRO A 321 -5.41 -19.87 -7.23
C PRO A 321 -3.88 -19.96 -7.07
N GLY A 322 -3.11 -19.08 -7.73
CA GLY A 322 -1.66 -18.99 -7.63
C GLY A 322 -1.14 -18.09 -6.50
N GLU A 323 -2.05 -17.45 -5.73
CA GLU A 323 -1.66 -16.56 -4.64
C GLU A 323 -0.86 -17.30 -3.55
N LYS A 324 0.13 -16.62 -2.97
CA LYS A 324 0.93 -17.17 -1.87
C LYS A 324 0.04 -17.53 -0.66
N ASP A 325 0.33 -18.67 -0.04
CA ASP A 325 -0.39 -19.20 1.13
C ASP A 325 -1.90 -19.46 0.89
N ILE A 326 -2.34 -19.62 -0.36
CA ILE A 326 -3.77 -19.73 -0.69
C ILE A 326 -4.47 -20.90 0.03
N GLU A 327 -3.83 -22.07 0.16
CA GLU A 327 -4.41 -23.22 0.86
C GLU A 327 -4.71 -22.92 2.34
N LYS A 328 -3.84 -22.13 2.99
CA LYS A 328 -4.03 -21.66 4.38
C LYS A 328 -5.28 -20.81 4.48
N PHE A 329 -5.48 -19.89 3.53
CA PHE A 329 -6.63 -18.99 3.52
C PHE A 329 -7.93 -19.68 3.09
N VAL A 330 -7.89 -20.62 2.14
CA VAL A 330 -9.04 -21.47 1.78
C VAL A 330 -9.52 -22.28 2.99
N LYS A 331 -8.59 -22.87 3.75
CA LYS A 331 -8.94 -23.60 4.98
C LYS A 331 -9.58 -22.69 6.04
N ARG A 332 -9.10 -21.45 6.18
CA ARG A 332 -9.67 -20.45 7.10
C ARG A 332 -11.05 -19.96 6.64
N ALA A 333 -11.26 -19.84 5.34
CA ALA A 333 -12.51 -19.40 4.73
C ALA A 333 -13.65 -20.42 4.88
N ALA A 334 -13.34 -21.72 5.02
CA ALA A 334 -14.33 -22.81 5.02
C ALA A 334 -15.45 -22.70 6.08
N LYS A 335 -15.23 -21.95 7.17
CA LYS A 335 -16.25 -21.70 8.22
C LYS A 335 -17.21 -20.54 7.89
N TYR A 336 -16.96 -19.83 6.79
CA TYR A 336 -17.70 -18.66 6.32
C TYR A 336 -18.21 -18.87 4.89
N GLN A 337 -18.37 -20.12 4.45
CA GLN A 337 -19.05 -20.49 3.21
C GLN A 337 -20.52 -20.78 3.51
#